data_AF-A0AA95RPC6-F1
#
_entry.id   AF-A0AA95RPC6-F1
#
_cell.length_a   1.000
_cell.length_b   1.000
_cell.length_c   1.000
_cell.angle_alpha   90.00
_cell.angle_beta   90.00
_cell.angle_gamma   90.00
#
_symmetry.space_group_name_H-M   'P 1'
#
loop_
_entity.id
_entity.type
_entity.pdbx_description
1 polymer ?
#
loop_
_entity_poly.entity_id
_entity_poly.type
_entity_poly.pdbx_seq_one_letter_code
_entity_poly.pdbx_strand_id
1 'polypeptide(L)'
;MILEQGYLCGKHTRSCSTNGKRLFNTFIHSITLEVTMITNEAMSTLLLKTKPSGASNNDEYAHFVEWDGCILISCFARDLPSSFDKTTYSDRTECETSINHLHLENLSIALELIDVWEKTLRRNFAGEKFNIVVTCEPDGKEAVARFYQLRPEEVAWLNEENDLENYKHEAILLLKVH
;
A
#
# COMPACT_ATOMS: atom_id res chain seq x y z
N MET A 1 -10.12 66.34 -8.09
CA MET A 1 -8.96 65.55 -7.63
C MET A 1 -8.79 64.41 -8.62
N ILE A 2 -8.07 64.60 -9.73
CA ILE A 2 -6.60 64.57 -9.93
C ILE A 2 -5.97 63.17 -9.71
N LEU A 3 -5.78 62.49 -10.84
CA LEU A 3 -4.58 61.80 -11.39
C LEU A 3 -3.67 60.87 -10.56
N GLU A 4 -3.46 59.68 -11.17
CA GLU A 4 -2.20 58.97 -11.54
C GLU A 4 -1.25 58.25 -10.55
N GLN A 5 -1.02 56.97 -10.93
CA GLN A 5 0.23 56.19 -11.10
C GLN A 5 1.25 55.99 -9.95
N GLY A 6 1.73 54.73 -9.84
CA GLY A 6 2.97 54.41 -9.14
C GLY A 6 3.26 52.91 -8.95
N TYR A 7 4.31 52.43 -9.61
CA TYR A 7 4.83 51.07 -9.70
C TYR A 7 5.57 50.54 -8.43
N LEU A 8 5.79 49.22 -8.42
CA LEU A 8 6.91 48.41 -7.86
C LEU A 8 6.88 47.80 -6.44
N CYS A 9 7.01 46.46 -6.47
CA CYS A 9 7.89 45.58 -5.70
C CYS A 9 7.63 45.36 -4.20
N GLY A 10 7.26 44.11 -3.86
CA GLY A 10 7.30 43.60 -2.50
C GLY A 10 7.24 42.07 -2.47
N LYS A 11 8.39 41.43 -2.27
CA LYS A 11 8.53 39.99 -2.04
C LYS A 11 7.62 39.55 -0.88
N HIS A 12 6.84 38.49 -1.07
CA HIS A 12 6.34 37.67 0.03
C HIS A 12 6.73 36.21 -0.19
N THR A 13 7.86 35.86 0.41
CA THR A 13 8.19 34.51 0.84
C THR A 13 7.05 33.98 1.69
N ARG A 14 6.26 33.04 1.17
CA ARG A 14 5.50 32.09 2.01
C ARG A 14 6.23 30.77 2.00
N SER A 15 6.99 30.58 3.07
CA SER A 15 7.30 29.29 3.65
C SER A 15 6.07 28.39 3.61
N CYS A 16 6.13 27.30 2.85
CA CYS A 16 5.18 26.20 2.98
C CYS A 16 5.87 25.08 3.74
N SER A 17 5.39 24.90 4.96
CA SER A 17 5.97 24.19 6.08
C SER A 17 5.70 22.68 6.00
N THR A 18 6.77 21.88 6.05
CA THR A 18 6.99 20.63 6.84
C THR A 18 5.91 19.54 7.03
N ASN A 19 4.77 19.53 6.32
CA ASN A 19 3.71 18.54 6.55
C ASN A 19 4.07 17.09 6.18
N GLY A 20 5.00 16.86 5.23
CA GLY A 20 5.38 15.50 4.81
C GLY A 20 6.18 14.69 5.85
N LYS A 21 6.95 15.36 6.73
CA LYS A 21 7.74 14.67 7.76
C LYS A 21 6.89 14.19 8.93
N ARG A 22 5.77 14.86 9.20
CA ARG A 22 4.88 14.52 10.32
C ARG A 22 4.05 13.28 10.00
N LEU A 23 3.58 13.13 8.76
CA LEU A 23 2.82 11.95 8.32
C LEU A 23 3.64 10.66 8.38
N PHE A 24 4.91 10.68 7.98
CA PHE A 24 5.77 9.48 7.96
C PHE A 24 6.11 8.96 9.36
N ASN A 25 6.47 9.86 10.28
CA ASN A 25 6.68 9.49 11.69
C ASN A 25 5.38 9.07 12.37
N THR A 26 4.23 9.61 11.92
CA THR A 26 2.91 9.20 12.42
C THR A 26 2.46 7.87 11.81
N PHE A 27 2.89 7.47 10.61
CA PHE A 27 2.60 6.13 10.09
C PHE A 27 3.32 5.05 10.91
N ILE A 28 4.57 5.29 11.29
CA ILE A 28 5.33 4.42 12.21
C ILE A 28 4.80 4.49 13.66
N HIS A 29 4.17 5.60 14.10
CA HIS A 29 3.65 5.77 15.47
C HIS A 29 2.13 5.60 15.65
N SER A 30 1.34 5.57 14.57
CA SER A 30 -0.14 5.47 14.59
C SER A 30 -0.60 4.06 14.23
N ILE A 31 0.19 3.06 14.62
CA ILE A 31 -0.27 1.69 14.71
C ILE A 31 -1.21 1.64 15.92
N THR A 32 -2.48 1.98 15.68
CA THR A 32 -3.58 1.62 16.57
C THR A 32 -3.65 0.09 16.66
N LEU A 33 -4.31 -0.43 17.70
CA LEU A 33 -4.45 -1.86 18.06
C LEU A 33 -4.99 -2.81 16.95
N GLU A 34 -5.18 -2.33 15.72
CA GLU A 34 -5.90 -2.98 14.61
C GLU A 34 -5.01 -3.30 13.39
N VAL A 35 -3.73 -2.90 13.39
CA VAL A 35 -2.80 -3.20 12.29
C VAL A 35 -1.49 -3.74 12.87
N THR A 36 -0.90 -4.76 12.24
CA THR A 36 0.40 -5.31 12.65
C THR A 36 1.37 -5.30 11.48
N MET A 37 2.52 -4.64 11.63
CA MET A 37 3.59 -4.63 10.62
C MET A 37 4.72 -5.58 11.03
N ILE A 38 5.13 -6.45 10.11
CA ILE A 38 6.20 -7.44 10.28
C ILE A 38 7.14 -7.31 9.09
N THR A 39 8.45 -7.33 9.33
CA THR A 39 9.47 -7.10 8.30
C THR A 39 10.65 -8.04 8.50
N ASN A 40 11.40 -8.32 7.43
CA ASN A 40 12.75 -8.88 7.57
C ASN A 40 13.79 -7.79 7.87
N GLU A 41 15.04 -8.18 8.18
CA GLU A 41 16.13 -7.25 8.50
C GLU A 41 16.38 -6.23 7.38
N ALA A 42 16.38 -6.70 6.13
CA ALA A 42 16.61 -5.88 4.94
C ALA A 42 15.57 -4.76 4.82
N MET A 43 14.29 -5.10 4.93
CA MET A 43 13.19 -4.12 4.90
C MET A 43 13.27 -3.17 6.08
N SER A 44 13.52 -3.67 7.29
CA SER A 44 13.64 -2.85 8.50
C SER A 44 14.72 -1.77 8.33
N THR A 45 15.86 -2.14 7.73
CA THR A 45 16.95 -1.20 7.43
C THR A 45 16.57 -0.17 6.37
N LEU A 46 15.80 -0.57 5.35
CA LEU A 46 15.33 0.34 4.30
C LEU A 46 14.33 1.36 4.85
N LEU A 47 13.36 0.94 5.65
CA LEU A 47 12.34 1.83 6.24
C LEU A 47 12.95 2.99 7.02
N LEU A 48 14.09 2.79 7.70
CA LEU A 48 14.81 3.85 8.42
C LEU A 48 15.42 4.92 7.50
N LYS A 49 15.67 4.59 6.23
CA LYS A 49 16.33 5.45 5.24
C LYS A 49 15.35 6.03 4.22
N THR A 50 14.24 5.33 3.99
CA THR A 50 13.21 5.72 3.02
C THR A 50 12.61 7.07 3.40
N LYS A 51 12.55 7.96 2.41
CA LYS A 51 11.86 9.25 2.52
C LYS A 51 10.52 9.17 1.79
N PRO A 52 9.50 9.93 2.21
CA PRO A 52 8.26 10.06 1.45
C PRO A 52 8.53 10.47 0.01
N SER A 53 7.75 9.94 -0.93
CA SER A 53 7.91 10.21 -2.35
C SER A 53 7.36 11.60 -2.66
N GLY A 54 6.31 12.01 -1.94
CA GLY A 54 5.62 13.27 -2.17
C GLY A 54 4.80 13.26 -3.47
N ALA A 55 4.69 12.12 -4.15
CA ALA A 55 3.81 11.92 -5.29
C ALA A 55 2.33 11.92 -4.82
N SER A 56 1.46 12.52 -5.63
CA SER A 56 0.04 12.66 -5.30
C SER A 56 -0.76 11.51 -5.90
N ASN A 57 -1.44 10.78 -5.02
CA ASN A 57 -2.64 9.96 -5.21
C ASN A 57 -2.61 8.92 -6.34
N ASN A 58 -2.31 7.68 -5.95
CA ASN A 58 -2.62 6.46 -6.70
C ASN A 58 -4.13 6.12 -6.64
N ASP A 59 -5.00 7.09 -6.93
CA ASP A 59 -6.46 6.97 -6.77
C ASP A 59 -7.04 5.82 -7.61
N GLU A 60 -6.47 5.60 -8.80
CA GLU A 60 -6.87 4.52 -9.71
C GLU A 60 -6.76 3.12 -9.07
N TYR A 61 -5.77 2.90 -8.21
CA TYR A 61 -5.53 1.61 -7.56
C TYR A 61 -6.17 1.52 -6.16
N ALA A 62 -6.91 2.54 -5.74
CA ALA A 62 -7.56 2.63 -4.44
C ALA A 62 -9.06 2.29 -4.48
N HIS A 63 -9.55 1.78 -5.61
CA HIS A 63 -10.95 1.38 -5.78
C HIS A 63 -11.05 -0.14 -5.84
N PHE A 64 -11.89 -0.71 -4.98
CA PHE A 64 -12.07 -2.16 -4.85
C PHE A 64 -13.47 -2.60 -5.25
N VAL A 65 -13.59 -3.82 -5.77
CA VAL A 65 -14.85 -4.49 -6.10
C VAL A 65 -14.86 -5.87 -5.47
N GLU A 66 -16.05 -6.33 -5.07
CA GLU A 66 -16.25 -7.72 -4.69
C GLU A 66 -16.62 -8.54 -5.92
N TRP A 67 -15.93 -9.65 -6.15
CA TRP A 67 -16.20 -10.59 -7.22
C TRP A 67 -16.06 -12.02 -6.71
N ASP A 68 -17.19 -12.74 -6.65
CA ASP A 68 -17.30 -14.14 -6.19
C ASP A 68 -16.55 -14.45 -4.86
N GLY A 69 -16.67 -13.54 -3.90
CA GLY A 69 -16.03 -13.63 -2.58
C GLY A 69 -14.57 -13.16 -2.53
N CYS A 70 -14.02 -12.67 -3.64
CA CYS A 70 -12.72 -12.00 -3.68
C CYS A 70 -12.88 -10.48 -3.63
N ILE A 71 -12.00 -9.79 -2.91
CA ILE A 71 -11.89 -8.33 -2.94
C ILE A 71 -10.75 -7.94 -3.88
N LEU A 72 -11.09 -7.30 -5.00
CA LEU A 72 -10.16 -7.06 -6.10
C LEU A 72 -10.02 -5.58 -6.45
N ILE A 73 -8.84 -5.17 -6.91
CA ILE A 73 -8.62 -3.83 -7.49
C ILE A 73 -9.47 -3.69 -8.75
N SER A 74 -10.33 -2.67 -8.77
CA SER A 74 -11.40 -2.51 -9.76
C SER A 74 -10.88 -2.40 -11.20
N CYS A 75 -9.74 -1.76 -11.42
CA CYS A 75 -9.14 -1.64 -12.75
C CYS A 75 -8.59 -2.96 -13.28
N PHE A 76 -8.24 -3.91 -12.42
CA PHE A 76 -7.75 -5.24 -12.78
C PHE A 76 -8.87 -6.29 -12.87
N ALA A 77 -10.03 -6.02 -12.29
CA ALA A 77 -11.17 -6.94 -12.24
C ALA A 77 -12.13 -6.86 -13.45
N ARG A 78 -11.76 -6.18 -14.55
CA ARG A 78 -12.69 -5.84 -15.65
C ARG A 78 -13.10 -7.03 -16.52
N ASP A 79 -12.19 -7.97 -16.74
CA ASP A 79 -12.37 -9.09 -17.69
C ASP A 79 -12.49 -10.45 -17.00
N LEU A 80 -12.99 -10.45 -15.76
CA LEU A 80 -13.17 -11.68 -14.99
C LEU A 80 -14.34 -12.51 -15.53
N PRO A 81 -14.25 -13.85 -15.46
CA PRO A 81 -15.36 -14.70 -15.83
C PRO A 81 -16.55 -14.50 -14.88
N SER A 82 -17.69 -15.10 -15.22
CA SER A 82 -18.91 -14.97 -14.41
C SER A 82 -18.85 -15.63 -13.04
N SER A 83 -17.86 -16.47 -12.76
CA SER A 83 -17.64 -17.12 -11.47
C SER A 83 -16.20 -17.60 -11.33
N PHE A 84 -15.75 -17.78 -10.10
CA PHE A 84 -14.43 -18.25 -9.70
C PHE A 84 -14.09 -19.63 -10.28
N ASP A 85 -15.06 -20.55 -10.30
CA ASP A 85 -14.91 -21.92 -10.84
C ASP A 85 -14.49 -21.97 -12.33
N LYS A 86 -14.53 -20.83 -13.03
CA LYS A 86 -14.13 -20.69 -14.43
C LYS A 86 -12.72 -20.11 -14.59
N THR A 87 -12.01 -19.86 -13.49
CA THR A 87 -10.62 -19.41 -13.50
C THR A 87 -9.65 -20.59 -13.48
N THR A 88 -8.37 -20.29 -13.62
CA THR A 88 -7.28 -21.27 -13.43
C THR A 88 -6.67 -21.21 -12.04
N TYR A 89 -7.14 -20.32 -11.16
CA TYR A 89 -6.64 -20.19 -9.81
C TYR A 89 -7.11 -21.36 -8.95
N SER A 90 -6.23 -21.84 -8.08
CA SER A 90 -6.53 -22.95 -7.17
C SER A 90 -7.46 -22.54 -6.03
N ASP A 91 -7.31 -21.32 -5.51
CA ASP A 91 -8.14 -20.74 -4.45
C ASP A 91 -8.24 -19.20 -4.56
N ARG A 92 -9.04 -18.57 -3.69
CA ARG A 92 -9.27 -17.12 -3.74
C ARG A 92 -8.03 -16.33 -3.32
N THR A 93 -7.24 -16.88 -2.41
CA THR A 93 -5.94 -16.32 -2.03
C THR A 93 -4.98 -16.21 -3.22
N GLU A 94 -4.84 -17.26 -4.04
CA GLU A 94 -4.03 -17.24 -5.26
C GLU A 94 -4.57 -16.21 -6.28
N CYS A 95 -5.90 -16.17 -6.43
CA CYS A 95 -6.55 -15.20 -7.31
C CYS A 95 -6.28 -13.74 -6.87
N GLU A 96 -6.52 -13.42 -5.60
CA GLU A 96 -6.29 -12.09 -5.04
C GLU A 96 -4.82 -11.70 -5.11
N THR A 97 -3.89 -12.58 -4.69
CA THR A 97 -2.45 -12.30 -4.77
C THR A 97 -1.95 -12.11 -6.20
N SER A 98 -2.62 -12.71 -7.20
CA SER A 98 -2.28 -12.56 -8.61
C SER A 98 -2.85 -11.29 -9.24
N ILE A 99 -4.09 -10.93 -8.90
CA ILE A 99 -4.81 -9.79 -9.49
C ILE A 99 -4.47 -8.50 -8.75
N ASN A 100 -4.47 -8.51 -7.42
CA ASN A 100 -4.16 -7.35 -6.58
C ASN A 100 -2.65 -7.17 -6.49
N HIS A 101 -1.98 -7.08 -7.63
CA HIS A 101 -0.54 -7.06 -7.72
C HIS A 101 -0.09 -5.87 -8.56
N LEU A 102 0.68 -4.97 -7.94
CA LEU A 102 1.20 -3.79 -8.61
C LEU A 102 2.72 -3.71 -8.51
N HIS A 103 3.37 -3.53 -9.67
CA HIS A 103 4.78 -3.15 -9.76
C HIS A 103 4.91 -1.62 -9.65
N LEU A 104 5.86 -1.18 -8.84
CA LEU A 104 6.10 0.20 -8.47
C LEU A 104 7.60 0.49 -8.57
N GLU A 105 7.95 1.72 -8.89
CA GLU A 105 9.34 2.11 -9.11
C GLU A 105 10.21 1.92 -7.86
N ASN A 106 9.65 2.19 -6.68
CA ASN A 106 10.40 2.14 -5.43
C ASN A 106 9.50 1.98 -4.19
N LEU A 107 10.15 1.62 -3.08
CA LEU A 107 9.53 1.39 -1.77
C LEU A 107 8.73 2.60 -1.27
N SER A 108 9.17 3.83 -1.57
CA SER A 108 8.47 5.02 -1.08
C SER A 108 7.05 5.14 -1.65
N ILE A 109 6.91 4.89 -2.95
CA ILE A 109 5.60 4.88 -3.62
C ILE A 109 4.75 3.71 -3.09
N ALA A 110 5.37 2.55 -2.84
CA ALA A 110 4.68 1.40 -2.27
C ALA A 110 4.11 1.70 -0.88
N LEU A 111 4.88 2.35 -0.01
CA LEU A 111 4.42 2.71 1.34
C LEU A 111 3.24 3.69 1.31
N GLU A 112 3.27 4.68 0.42
CA GLU A 112 2.15 5.60 0.23
C GLU A 112 0.89 4.88 -0.30
N LEU A 113 1.07 3.91 -1.20
CA LEU A 113 -0.04 3.11 -1.72
C LEU A 113 -0.67 2.23 -0.64
N ILE A 114 0.13 1.48 0.12
CA ILE A 114 -0.41 0.55 1.13
C ILE A 114 -1.10 1.28 2.29
N ASP A 115 -0.70 2.51 2.60
CA ASP A 115 -1.40 3.38 3.55
C ASP A 115 -2.82 3.72 3.05
N VAL A 116 -2.98 3.95 1.74
CA VAL A 116 -4.30 4.16 1.13
C VAL A 116 -5.10 2.85 1.10
N TRP A 117 -4.47 1.74 0.73
CA TRP A 117 -5.12 0.41 0.72
C TRP A 117 -5.61 0.02 2.11
N GLU A 118 -4.78 0.10 3.15
CA GLU A 118 -5.16 -0.22 4.53
C GLU A 118 -6.41 0.56 4.95
N LYS A 119 -6.39 1.88 4.81
CA LYS A 119 -7.53 2.74 5.19
C LYS A 119 -8.79 2.41 4.42
N THR A 120 -8.65 2.11 3.13
CA THR A 120 -9.78 1.84 2.25
C THR A 120 -10.38 0.47 2.53
N LEU A 121 -9.54 -0.55 2.73
CA LEU A 121 -9.97 -1.90 3.09
C LEU A 121 -10.70 -1.89 4.43
N ARG A 122 -10.08 -1.30 5.47
CA ARG A 122 -10.68 -1.21 6.81
C ARG A 122 -12.00 -0.44 6.81
N ARG A 123 -12.10 0.63 6.02
CA ARG A 123 -13.33 1.44 5.94
C ARG A 123 -14.47 0.72 5.23
N ASN A 124 -14.17 0.00 4.14
CA ASN A 124 -15.21 -0.51 3.24
C ASN A 124 -15.57 -1.98 3.52
N PHE A 125 -14.66 -2.75 4.12
CA PHE A 125 -14.82 -4.17 4.41
C PHE A 125 -14.59 -4.46 5.90
N ALA A 126 -15.27 -3.68 6.74
CA ALA A 126 -15.16 -3.80 8.19
C ALA A 126 -15.56 -5.22 8.65
N GLY A 127 -14.68 -5.89 9.39
CA GLY A 127 -14.84 -7.27 9.86
C GLY A 127 -14.05 -8.31 9.05
N GLU A 128 -13.60 -7.94 7.85
CA GLU A 128 -12.69 -8.76 7.06
C GLU A 128 -11.23 -8.48 7.42
N LYS A 129 -10.41 -9.53 7.37
CA LYS A 129 -8.98 -9.45 7.66
C LYS A 129 -8.20 -9.52 6.36
N PHE A 130 -7.16 -8.71 6.23
CA PHE A 130 -6.32 -8.68 5.03
C PHE A 130 -4.85 -8.75 5.37
N ASN A 131 -4.08 -9.32 4.47
CA ASN A 131 -2.64 -9.20 4.43
C ASN A 131 -2.25 -8.35 3.23
N ILE A 132 -1.51 -7.27 3.48
CA ILE A 132 -0.83 -6.48 2.46
C ILE A 132 0.65 -6.82 2.51
N VAL A 133 1.25 -7.17 1.38
CA VAL A 133 2.64 -7.57 1.25
C VAL A 133 3.36 -6.58 0.35
N VAL A 134 4.50 -6.08 0.80
CA VAL A 134 5.42 -5.30 -0.04
C VAL A 134 6.76 -6.01 -0.11
N THR A 135 7.23 -6.27 -1.33
CA THR A 135 8.60 -6.70 -1.59
C THR A 135 9.33 -5.65 -2.42
N CYS A 136 10.66 -5.59 -2.31
CA CYS A 136 11.50 -4.80 -3.20
C CYS A 136 12.93 -5.34 -3.20
N GLU A 137 13.75 -4.84 -4.13
CA GLU A 137 15.19 -5.08 -4.08
C GLU A 137 15.79 -4.51 -2.78
N PRO A 138 16.94 -5.05 -2.30
CA PRO A 138 17.59 -4.56 -1.08
C PRO A 138 18.03 -3.08 -1.11
N ASP A 139 18.01 -2.44 -2.28
CA ASP A 139 18.27 -1.01 -2.44
C ASP A 139 16.99 -0.13 -2.46
N GLY A 140 15.82 -0.77 -2.35
CA GLY A 140 14.50 -0.13 -2.31
C GLY A 140 13.85 0.13 -3.67
N LYS A 141 14.44 -0.34 -4.78
CA LYS A 141 13.85 -0.25 -6.13
C LYS A 141 12.97 -1.46 -6.46
N GLU A 142 12.24 -1.32 -7.58
CA GLU A 142 11.42 -2.40 -8.16
C GLU A 142 10.48 -2.99 -7.11
N ALA A 143 9.75 -2.10 -6.43
CA ALA A 143 8.85 -2.51 -5.38
C ALA A 143 7.61 -3.17 -5.96
N VAL A 144 7.07 -4.12 -5.22
CA VAL A 144 5.85 -4.84 -5.56
C VAL A 144 4.93 -4.77 -4.36
N ALA A 145 3.71 -4.26 -4.55
CA ALA A 145 2.67 -4.25 -3.53
C ALA A 145 1.56 -5.23 -3.92
N ARG A 146 1.14 -6.06 -2.96
CA ARG A 146 0.05 -7.02 -3.14
C ARG A 146 -0.86 -7.08 -1.92
N PHE A 147 -2.12 -7.48 -2.08
CA PHE A 147 -2.97 -7.81 -0.94
C PHE A 147 -3.94 -8.96 -1.20
N TYR A 148 -4.34 -9.64 -0.13
CA TYR A 148 -5.34 -10.72 -0.15
C TYR A 148 -6.09 -10.77 1.17
N GLN A 149 -7.29 -11.32 1.15
CA GLN A 149 -8.13 -11.54 2.32
C GLN A 149 -7.71 -12.82 3.04
N LEU A 150 -7.68 -12.79 4.36
CA LEU A 150 -7.48 -13.97 5.19
C LEU A 150 -8.80 -14.71 5.39
N ARG A 151 -8.81 -15.99 5.02
CA ARG A 151 -9.98 -16.86 5.13
C ARG A 151 -9.66 -18.06 6.03
N PRO A 152 -10.54 -18.44 6.98
CA PRO A 152 -10.30 -19.61 7.84
C PRO A 152 -10.12 -20.94 7.09
N GLU A 153 -10.72 -21.05 5.91
CA GLU A 153 -10.72 -22.25 5.07
C GLU A 153 -9.56 -22.32 4.05
N GLU A 154 -8.81 -21.23 3.86
CA GLU A 154 -7.68 -21.17 2.92
C GLU A 154 -6.35 -21.04 3.66
N VAL A 155 -5.28 -21.56 3.06
CA VAL A 155 -3.93 -21.41 3.61
C VAL A 155 -3.41 -20.02 3.24
N ALA A 156 -3.16 -19.19 4.24
CA ALA A 156 -2.55 -17.89 4.02
C ALA A 156 -1.16 -18.04 3.38
N TRP A 157 -0.88 -17.24 2.34
CA TRP A 157 0.43 -17.22 1.68
C TRP A 157 1.57 -16.89 2.65
N LEU A 158 1.34 -15.89 3.51
CA LEU A 158 2.22 -15.51 4.61
C LEU A 158 1.42 -15.57 5.91
N ASN A 159 1.85 -16.43 6.82
CA ASN A 159 1.28 -16.64 8.15
C ASN A 159 2.33 -16.40 9.25
N GLU A 160 1.94 -16.60 10.51
CA GLU A 160 2.80 -16.34 11.67
C GLU A 160 3.99 -17.30 11.80
N GLU A 161 3.93 -18.44 11.12
CA GLU A 161 5.02 -19.42 11.04
C GLU A 161 5.98 -19.14 9.87
N ASN A 162 5.58 -18.28 8.92
CA ASN A 162 6.46 -17.87 7.84
C ASN A 162 7.55 -16.94 8.38
N ASP A 163 8.74 -17.49 8.55
CA ASP A 163 9.95 -16.71 8.78
C ASP A 163 10.28 -15.90 7.51
N LEU A 164 9.99 -14.60 7.56
CA LEU A 164 10.26 -13.65 6.48
C LEU A 164 11.74 -13.57 6.13
N GLU A 165 12.65 -13.96 7.04
CA GLU A 165 14.09 -14.02 6.75
C GLU A 165 14.45 -15.08 5.70
N ASN A 166 13.54 -16.02 5.40
CA ASN A 166 13.73 -16.96 4.30
C ASN A 166 13.68 -16.29 2.91
N TYR A 167 13.16 -15.06 2.81
CA TYR A 167 13.20 -14.24 1.59
C TYR A 167 14.57 -13.57 1.42
N LYS A 168 15.62 -14.39 1.27
CA LYS A 168 17.04 -13.98 1.37
C LYS A 168 17.51 -12.92 0.35
N HIS A 169 16.76 -12.71 -0.71
CA HIS A 169 17.15 -11.84 -1.82
C HIS A 169 16.27 -10.59 -1.95
N GLU A 170 15.29 -10.43 -1.07
CA GLU A 170 14.30 -9.37 -1.13
C GLU A 170 14.17 -8.71 0.24
N ALA A 171 13.90 -7.41 0.25
CA ALA A 171 13.32 -6.78 1.41
C ALA A 171 11.81 -7.07 1.40
N ILE A 172 11.25 -7.58 2.49
CA ILE A 172 9.83 -7.91 2.60
C ILE A 172 9.17 -7.27 3.82
N LEU A 173 7.95 -6.77 3.63
CA LEU A 173 7.04 -6.23 4.62
C LEU A 173 5.70 -6.96 4.51
N LEU A 174 5.17 -7.40 5.64
CA LEU A 174 3.80 -7.87 5.80
C LEU A 174 3.05 -6.91 6.73
N LEU A 175 1.92 -6.41 6.25
CA LEU A 175 0.98 -5.59 7.01
C LEU A 175 -0.33 -6.36 7.18
N LYS A 176 -0.64 -6.75 8.41
CA LYS A 176 -1.91 -7.38 8.78
C LYS A 176 -2.93 -6.30 9.10
N VAL A 177 -4.06 -6.30 8.41
CA VAL A 177 -5.19 -5.39 8.62
C VAL A 177 -6.32 -6.19 9.28
N HIS A 178 -6.84 -5.72 10.42
CA HIS A 178 -7.87 -6.37 11.22
C HIS A 178 -9.20 -5.63 11.26
#